data_AF-A0A146KK12-F1
#
_entry.id   AF-A0A146KK12-F1
#
_cell.length_a   1.000
_cell.length_b   1.000
_cell.length_c   1.000
_cell.angle_alpha   90.00
_cell.angle_beta   90.00
_cell.angle_gamma   90.00
#
_symmetry.space_group_name_H-M   'P 1'
#
loop_
_entity.id
_entity.type
_entity.pdbx_description
1 polymer ?
#
loop_
_entity_poly.entity_id
_entity_poly.type
_entity_poly.pdbx_seq_one_letter_code
_entity_poly.pdbx_strand_id
1 'polypeptide(L)'
;EEALSAGKALKDANYKFDLAYTSVLTRAQNTLKSILEQIAQTDIPITKTWRLNERHYGGLTGLNKAETAAKYGEEQVAIWRRSFDIPPPPMTPDHQYYEQIVKDPRYKDGPSESEFPQYESLKLTIERTLPFWND
;
A
#
# COMPACT_ATOMS: atom_id res chain seq x y z
N GLU A 1 -8.81 16.06 4.04
CA GLU A 1 -8.37 17.42 3.70
C GLU A 1 -7.17 17.40 2.76
N GLU A 2 -6.10 16.66 3.07
CA GLU A 2 -4.88 16.58 2.23
C GLU A 2 -5.15 16.24 0.75
N ALA A 3 -6.00 15.25 0.46
CA ALA A 3 -6.35 14.88 -0.91
C ALA A 3 -7.06 16.03 -1.69
N LEU A 4 -7.89 16.82 -1.00
CA LEU A 4 -8.56 17.98 -1.58
C LEU A 4 -7.54 19.09 -1.88
N SER A 5 -6.59 19.32 -0.97
CA SER A 5 -5.49 20.27 -1.17
C SER A 5 -4.61 19.87 -2.35
N ALA A 6 -4.28 18.58 -2.50
CA ALA A 6 -3.53 18.07 -3.65
C ALA A 6 -4.29 18.27 -4.96
N GLY A 7 -5.58 17.95 -4.99
CA GLY A 7 -6.44 18.17 -6.16
C GLY A 7 -6.55 19.65 -6.54
N LYS A 8 -6.67 20.55 -5.55
CA LYS A 8 -6.65 22.00 -5.78
C LYS A 8 -5.33 22.46 -6.38
N ALA A 9 -4.19 22.00 -5.85
CA ALA A 9 -2.88 22.36 -6.39
C ALA A 9 -2.71 21.94 -7.86
N LEU A 10 -3.15 20.73 -8.21
CA LEU A 10 -3.13 20.23 -9.59
C LEU A 10 -4.02 21.05 -10.52
N LYS A 11 -5.23 21.40 -10.04
CA LYS A 11 -6.17 22.27 -10.78
C LYS A 11 -5.58 23.67 -11.02
N ASP A 12 -5.03 24.29 -9.98
CA ASP A 12 -4.44 25.63 -10.04
C ASP A 12 -3.24 25.66 -11.01
N ALA A 13 -2.50 24.56 -11.12
CA ALA A 13 -1.39 24.39 -12.06
C ALA A 13 -1.84 23.85 -13.44
N ASN A 14 -3.14 23.68 -13.68
CA ASN A 14 -3.72 23.21 -14.95
C ASN A 14 -3.16 21.86 -15.43
N TYR A 15 -2.87 20.94 -14.49
CA TYR A 15 -2.50 19.57 -14.84
C TYR A 15 -3.69 18.82 -15.42
N LYS A 16 -3.41 17.97 -16.40
CA LYS A 16 -4.37 17.03 -16.99
C LYS A 16 -3.73 15.65 -17.10
N PHE A 17 -4.53 14.62 -16.89
CA PHE A 17 -4.10 13.23 -16.95
C PHE A 17 -4.95 12.44 -17.94
N ASP A 18 -4.35 11.49 -18.63
CA ASP A 18 -5.07 10.59 -19.54
C ASP A 18 -5.44 9.27 -18.87
N LEU A 19 -4.68 8.88 -17.84
CA LEU A 19 -4.79 7.62 -17.12
C LEU A 19 -4.54 7.84 -15.64
N ALA A 20 -5.14 7.00 -14.80
CA ALA A 20 -4.83 6.95 -13.38
C ALA A 20 -4.59 5.52 -12.89
N TYR A 21 -3.70 5.41 -11.91
CA TYR A 21 -3.30 4.15 -11.31
C TYR A 21 -3.40 4.25 -9.78
N THR A 22 -3.86 3.18 -9.14
CA THR A 22 -3.97 3.12 -7.68
C THR A 22 -3.78 1.71 -7.16
N SER A 23 -3.45 1.61 -5.87
CA SER A 23 -3.52 0.35 -5.13
C SER A 23 -4.95 -0.19 -5.01
N VAL A 24 -5.10 -1.45 -4.61
CA VAL A 24 -6.42 -2.02 -4.26
C VAL A 24 -6.91 -1.58 -2.88
N LEU A 25 -6.13 -0.77 -2.16
CA LEU A 25 -6.48 -0.29 -0.82
C LEU A 25 -7.37 0.96 -0.91
N THR A 26 -8.51 0.91 -0.21
CA THR A 26 -9.57 1.93 -0.26
C THR A 26 -9.06 3.34 0.02
N ARG A 27 -8.07 3.51 0.91
CA ARG A 27 -7.49 4.82 1.23
C ARG A 27 -6.82 5.50 0.02
N ALA A 28 -6.13 4.74 -0.83
CA ALA A 28 -5.50 5.27 -2.03
C ALA A 28 -6.58 5.60 -3.08
N GLN A 29 -7.58 4.73 -3.22
CA GLN A 29 -8.70 4.93 -4.14
C GLN A 29 -9.53 6.17 -3.78
N ASN A 30 -9.78 6.41 -2.49
CA ASN A 30 -10.49 7.61 -2.02
C ASN A 30 -9.68 8.88 -2.27
N THR A 31 -8.35 8.82 -2.10
CA THR A 31 -7.45 9.93 -2.42
C THR A 31 -7.50 10.25 -3.90
N LEU A 32 -7.32 9.25 -4.76
CA LEU A 32 -7.40 9.40 -6.22
C LEU A 32 -8.76 9.97 -6.64
N LYS A 33 -9.86 9.40 -6.15
CA LYS A 33 -11.22 9.89 -6.44
C LYS A 33 -11.38 11.36 -6.09
N SER A 34 -10.95 11.76 -4.89
CA SER A 34 -11.03 13.15 -4.44
C SER A 34 -10.23 14.08 -5.35
N ILE A 35 -9.04 13.66 -5.79
CA ILE A 35 -8.20 14.44 -6.70
C ILE A 35 -8.86 14.60 -8.08
N LEU A 36 -9.37 13.50 -8.65
CA LEU A 36 -10.03 13.50 -9.97
C LEU A 36 -11.29 14.37 -9.99
N GLU A 37 -12.07 14.36 -8.89
CA GLU A 37 -13.22 15.25 -8.72
C GLU A 37 -12.79 16.73 -8.70
N GLN A 38 -11.68 17.08 -8.02
CA GLN A 38 -11.20 18.47 -7.95
C GLN A 38 -10.75 19.00 -9.32
N ILE A 39 -10.08 18.18 -10.12
CA ILE A 39 -9.59 18.54 -11.45
C ILE A 39 -10.61 18.27 -12.57
N ALA A 40 -11.82 17.83 -12.22
CA ALA A 40 -12.91 17.49 -13.16
C ALA A 40 -12.53 16.44 -14.22
N GLN A 41 -11.80 15.39 -13.82
CA GLN A 41 -11.39 14.26 -14.67
C GLN A 41 -11.88 12.92 -14.09
N THR A 42 -13.17 12.83 -13.76
CA THR A 42 -13.76 11.64 -13.11
C THR A 42 -14.01 10.46 -14.05
N ASP A 43 -13.85 10.68 -15.35
CA ASP A 43 -14.17 9.76 -16.45
C ASP A 43 -12.93 9.09 -17.07
N ILE A 44 -11.72 9.47 -16.66
CA ILE A 44 -10.49 8.86 -17.18
C ILE A 44 -10.37 7.38 -16.74
N PRO A 45 -9.74 6.51 -17.55
CA PRO A 45 -9.49 5.13 -17.16
C PRO A 45 -8.68 5.02 -15.86
N ILE A 46 -9.13 4.15 -14.95
CA ILE A 46 -8.46 3.85 -13.68
C ILE A 46 -8.09 2.37 -13.62
N THR A 47 -6.79 2.10 -13.50
CA THR A 47 -6.27 0.75 -13.26
C THR A 47 -5.94 0.57 -11.78
N LYS A 48 -6.43 -0.52 -11.20
CA LYS A 48 -6.17 -0.91 -9.80
C LYS A 48 -5.26 -2.12 -9.78
N THR A 49 -4.24 -2.13 -8.92
CA THR A 49 -3.36 -3.29 -8.78
C THR A 49 -2.85 -3.44 -7.36
N TRP A 50 -2.71 -4.69 -6.91
CA TRP A 50 -2.07 -4.99 -5.62
C TRP A 50 -0.58 -4.66 -5.63
N ARG A 51 0.05 -4.59 -6.82
CA ARG A 51 1.47 -4.22 -6.98
C ARG A 51 1.77 -2.78 -6.56
N LEU A 52 0.75 -1.92 -6.41
CA LEU A 52 0.85 -0.58 -5.86
C LEU A 52 0.43 -0.49 -4.37
N ASN A 53 0.14 -1.62 -3.72
CA ASN A 53 -0.16 -1.63 -2.30
C ASN A 53 1.03 -1.15 -1.48
N GLU A 54 0.73 -0.62 -0.30
CA GLU A 54 1.69 -0.38 0.75
C GLU A 54 2.49 -1.64 1.12
N ARG A 55 3.68 -1.45 1.67
CA ARG A 55 4.52 -2.51 2.25
C ARG A 55 3.72 -3.38 3.22
N HIS A 56 3.78 -4.70 3.05
CA HIS A 56 3.19 -5.65 3.99
C HIS A 56 4.02 -5.69 5.28
N TYR A 57 3.50 -5.13 6.37
CA TYR A 57 4.19 -5.08 7.66
C TYR A 57 4.20 -6.42 8.42
N GLY A 58 3.64 -7.47 7.82
CA GLY A 58 3.64 -8.82 8.36
C GLY A 58 3.03 -8.89 9.75
N GLY A 59 3.69 -9.59 10.67
CA GLY A 59 3.23 -9.77 12.05
C GLY A 59 3.22 -8.49 12.90
N LEU A 60 3.67 -7.35 12.36
CA LEU A 60 3.57 -6.05 13.03
C LEU A 60 2.25 -5.32 12.71
N THR A 61 1.46 -5.86 11.77
CA THR A 61 0.23 -5.22 11.30
C THR A 61 -0.77 -5.07 12.46
N GLY A 62 -1.17 -3.82 12.73
CA GLY A 62 -2.10 -3.47 13.80
C GLY A 62 -1.45 -3.16 15.15
N LEU A 63 -0.13 -3.33 15.29
CA LEU A 63 0.60 -2.86 16.46
C LEU A 63 0.97 -1.39 16.29
N ASN A 64 0.83 -0.61 17.37
CA ASN A 64 1.38 0.74 17.42
C ASN A 64 2.89 0.70 17.73
N LYS A 65 3.56 1.85 17.58
CA LYS A 65 5.02 1.96 17.78
C LYS A 65 5.47 1.53 19.18
N ALA A 66 4.72 1.90 20.22
CA ALA A 66 5.07 1.58 21.60
C ALA A 66 4.90 0.09 21.90
N GLU A 67 3.80 -0.52 21.44
CA GLU A 67 3.58 -1.97 21.54
C GLU A 67 4.66 -2.77 20.80
N THR A 68 5.02 -2.31 19.61
CA THR A 68 6.05 -2.96 18.80
C THR A 68 7.41 -2.88 19.49
N ALA A 69 7.77 -1.72 20.04
CA ALA A 69 9.01 -1.54 20.79
C ALA A 69 9.04 -2.35 22.09
N ALA A 70 7.92 -2.43 22.81
CA ALA A 70 7.81 -3.25 24.02
C ALA A 70 7.96 -4.75 23.71
N LYS A 71 7.43 -5.22 22.58
CA LYS A 71 7.45 -6.63 22.20
C LYS A 71 8.77 -7.09 21.57
N TYR A 72 9.40 -6.24 20.76
CA TYR A 72 10.56 -6.62 19.94
C TYR A 72 11.84 -5.84 20.25
N GLY A 73 11.78 -4.82 21.11
CA GLY A 73 12.89 -3.93 21.42
C GLY A 73 13.02 -2.76 20.43
N GLU A 74 13.45 -1.60 20.95
CA GLU A 74 13.57 -0.38 20.14
C GLU A 74 14.60 -0.50 19.01
N GLU A 75 15.72 -1.17 19.26
CA GLU A 75 16.79 -1.37 18.27
C GLU A 75 16.28 -2.17 17.07
N GLN A 76 15.53 -3.26 17.33
CA GLN A 76 14.96 -4.09 16.27
C GLN A 76 13.90 -3.33 15.46
N VAL A 77 13.04 -2.56 16.14
CA VAL A 77 12.05 -1.69 15.46
C VAL A 77 12.74 -0.63 14.62
N ALA A 78 13.85 -0.06 15.09
CA ALA A 78 14.64 0.89 14.32
C ALA A 78 15.24 0.25 13.07
N ILE A 79 15.72 -1.00 13.16
CA ILE A 79 16.21 -1.77 12.00
C ILE A 79 15.09 -1.94 10.97
N TRP A 80 13.92 -2.47 11.34
CA TRP A 80 12.82 -2.68 10.37
C TRP A 80 12.32 -1.39 9.70
N ARG A 81 12.42 -0.25 10.40
CA ARG A 81 12.01 1.07 9.89
C ARG A 81 13.05 1.73 8.99
N ARG A 82 14.34 1.44 9.19
CA ARG A 82 15.44 2.12 8.49
C ARG A 82 16.13 1.25 7.44
N SER A 83 16.06 -0.06 7.58
CA SER A 83 16.65 -0.99 6.64
C SER A 83 15.84 -1.05 5.36
N PHE A 84 16.57 -1.08 4.25
CA PHE A 84 16.03 -1.26 2.91
C PHE A 84 15.57 -2.71 2.67
N ASP A 85 16.35 -3.70 3.13
CA ASP A 85 16.23 -5.09 2.75
C ASP A 85 15.84 -6.04 3.88
N ILE A 86 15.86 -5.61 5.15
CA ILE A 86 15.47 -6.42 6.30
C ILE A 86 13.94 -6.35 6.51
N PRO A 87 13.20 -7.45 6.30
CA PRO A 87 11.76 -7.47 6.49
C PRO A 87 11.37 -7.57 7.98
N PRO A 88 10.12 -7.20 8.33
CA PRO A 88 9.53 -7.54 9.62
C PRO A 88 9.25 -9.05 9.72
N PRO A 89 8.85 -9.56 10.89
CA PRO A 89 8.42 -10.95 11.04
C PRO A 89 7.21 -11.25 10.13
N PRO A 90 7.09 -12.49 9.61
CA PRO A 90 5.92 -12.90 8.82
C PRO A 90 4.62 -12.76 9.60
N MET A 91 3.53 -12.46 8.91
CA MET A 91 2.20 -12.70 9.42
C MET A 91 1.92 -14.21 9.35
N THR A 92 1.59 -14.80 10.50
CA THR A 92 1.29 -16.22 10.63
C THR A 92 -0.24 -16.45 10.68
N PRO A 93 -0.74 -17.67 10.41
CA PRO A 93 -2.17 -17.97 10.40
C PRO A 93 -2.93 -17.67 11.71
N ASP A 94 -2.22 -17.66 12.84
CA ASP A 94 -2.76 -17.32 14.17
C ASP A 94 -2.86 -15.80 14.42
N HIS A 95 -2.36 -14.96 13.51
CA HIS A 95 -2.45 -13.52 13.64
C HIS A 95 -3.89 -13.02 13.43
N GLN A 96 -4.36 -12.11 14.31
CA GLN A 96 -5.76 -11.66 14.34
C GLN A 96 -6.31 -11.11 13.00
N TYR A 97 -5.43 -10.56 12.15
CA TYR A 97 -5.79 -10.00 10.84
C TYR A 97 -5.51 -10.94 9.66
N TYR A 98 -4.94 -12.14 9.90
CA TYR A 98 -4.49 -13.03 8.82
C TYR A 98 -5.63 -13.40 7.87
N GLU A 99 -6.71 -13.98 8.40
CA GLU A 99 -7.84 -14.40 7.57
C GLU A 99 -8.50 -13.23 6.84
N GLN A 100 -8.63 -12.09 7.51
CA GLN A 100 -9.23 -10.89 6.92
C GLN A 100 -8.42 -10.36 5.74
N ILE A 101 -7.08 -10.43 5.80
CA ILE A 101 -6.20 -9.94 4.74
C ILE A 101 -6.13 -10.96 3.59
N VAL A 102 -5.84 -12.23 3.90
CA VAL A 102 -5.62 -13.27 2.88
C VAL A 102 -6.90 -13.64 2.14
N LYS A 103 -8.06 -13.60 2.81
CA LYS A 103 -9.37 -13.89 2.20
C LYS A 103 -10.10 -12.65 1.70
N ASP A 104 -9.45 -11.47 1.68
CA ASP A 104 -10.11 -10.24 1.26
C ASP A 104 -10.55 -10.33 -0.23
N PRO A 105 -11.83 -10.07 -0.55
CA PRO A 105 -12.33 -10.14 -1.93
C PRO A 105 -11.60 -9.23 -2.93
N ARG A 106 -10.88 -8.20 -2.45
CA ARG A 106 -10.08 -7.30 -3.29
C ARG A 106 -8.89 -8.01 -3.95
N TYR A 107 -8.47 -9.16 -3.44
CA TYR A 107 -7.35 -9.95 -3.99
C TYR A 107 -7.80 -11.09 -4.90
N LYS A 108 -9.09 -11.15 -5.29
CA LYS A 108 -9.63 -12.20 -6.16
C LYS A 108 -8.91 -12.31 -7.52
N ASP A 109 -8.38 -11.20 -8.02
CA ASP A 109 -7.68 -11.11 -9.31
C ASP A 109 -6.15 -11.15 -9.13
N GLY A 110 -5.67 -11.48 -7.93
CA GLY A 110 -4.27 -11.55 -7.56
C GLY A 110 -3.92 -10.75 -6.29
N PRO A 111 -2.76 -11.03 -5.66
CA PRO A 111 -1.72 -11.95 -6.10
C PRO A 111 -2.11 -13.44 -6.01
N SER A 112 -1.37 -14.30 -6.73
CA SER A 112 -1.45 -15.75 -6.51
C SER A 112 -1.02 -16.12 -5.08
N GLU A 113 -1.37 -17.31 -4.58
CA GLU A 113 -0.99 -17.74 -3.22
C GLU A 113 0.53 -17.66 -2.99
N SER A 114 1.34 -17.97 -4.00
CA SER A 114 2.81 -17.89 -3.89
C SER A 114 3.35 -16.46 -3.99
N GLU A 115 2.61 -15.54 -4.58
CA GLU A 115 2.98 -14.12 -4.67
C GLU A 115 2.42 -13.29 -3.50
N PHE A 116 1.46 -13.82 -2.74
CA PHE A 116 0.83 -13.08 -1.65
C PHE A 116 1.83 -12.88 -0.50
N PRO A 117 2.30 -11.65 -0.23
CA PRO A 117 3.35 -11.43 0.74
C PRO A 117 2.81 -11.61 2.17
N GLN A 118 3.54 -12.37 2.99
CA GLN A 118 3.29 -12.44 4.43
C GLN A 118 4.08 -11.37 5.20
N TYR A 119 5.02 -10.71 4.53
CA TYR A 119 5.87 -9.62 5.02
C TYR A 119 6.61 -9.04 3.83
N GLU A 120 7.08 -7.80 3.96
CA GLU A 120 7.93 -7.17 2.96
C GLU A 120 9.01 -6.31 3.61
N SER A 121 10.20 -6.30 3.04
CA SER A 121 11.14 -5.19 3.15
C SER A 121 10.82 -4.14 2.10
N LEU A 122 11.46 -2.95 2.16
CA LEU A 122 11.28 -1.96 1.10
C LEU A 122 11.77 -2.51 -0.26
N LYS A 123 12.85 -3.30 -0.24
CA LYS A 123 13.36 -4.04 -1.41
C LYS A 123 12.29 -4.94 -2.03
N LEU A 124 11.63 -5.79 -1.24
CA LEU A 124 10.59 -6.71 -1.72
C LEU A 124 9.38 -5.95 -2.30
N THR A 125 8.98 -4.85 -1.65
CA THR A 125 7.91 -4.00 -2.17
C THR A 125 8.28 -3.42 -3.54
N ILE A 126 9.51 -2.94 -3.72
CA ILE A 126 9.99 -2.45 -5.01
C ILE A 126 10.02 -3.58 -6.05
N GLU A 127 10.51 -4.76 -5.69
CA GLU A 127 10.59 -5.92 -6.59
C GLU A 127 9.22 -6.33 -7.14
N ARG A 128 8.13 -6.24 -6.35
CA ARG A 128 6.78 -6.51 -6.87
C ARG A 128 6.15 -5.33 -7.61
N THR A 129 6.56 -4.09 -7.32
CA THR A 129 6.04 -2.88 -7.97
C THR A 129 6.68 -2.66 -9.34
N LEU A 130 7.97 -2.94 -9.51
CA LEU A 130 8.71 -2.69 -10.75
C LEU A 130 8.12 -3.39 -11.98
N PRO A 131 7.68 -4.66 -11.94
CA PRO A 131 7.01 -5.28 -13.07
C PRO A 131 5.79 -4.47 -13.55
N PHE A 132 4.98 -3.97 -12.62
CA PHE A 132 3.83 -3.12 -12.97
C PHE A 132 4.20 -1.75 -13.53
N TRP A 133 5.37 -1.24 -13.18
CA TRP A 133 5.88 0.02 -13.71
C TRP A 133 6.42 -0.15 -15.14
N ASN A 134 7.06 -1.28 -15.42
CA ASN A 134 7.71 -1.55 -16.69
C ASN A 134 6.74 -2.01 -17.79
N ASP A 135 5.66 -2.70 -17.41
CA ASP A 135 4.66 -3.30 -18.32
C ASP A 135 3.39 -2.43 -18.45
#